data_AF-A0A9P7GLP0-F1
#
_entry.id   AF-A0A9P7GLP0-F1
#
_cell.length_a   1.000
_cell.length_b   1.000
_cell.length_c   1.000
_cell.angle_alpha   90.00
_cell.angle_beta   90.00
_cell.angle_gamma   90.00
#
_symmetry.space_group_name_H-M   'P 1'
#
loop_
_entity.id
_entity.type
_entity.pdbx_description
1 polymer ?
#
loop_
_entity_poly.entity_id
_entity_poly.type
_entity_poly.pdbx_seq_one_letter_code
_entity_poly.pdbx_strand_id
1 'polypeptide(L)'
;MKRSDPEFEAKCVTQLNSFRTNILGQQAALSAIEADKRRPGGKGLENYDRTNDIETMIKETVNLTKNTLSAVSVLVNNVPIIGPIVGPILYDVKCFLDDILNFTENFLDATLNKLQPLLGGLLGSSPSRECLSGVKLLGLCI
;
A
#
# COMPACT_ATOMS: atom_id res chain seq x y z
N MET A 1 15.15 -37.33 11.60
CA MET A 1 14.08 -36.74 10.77
C MET A 1 12.76 -37.28 11.31
N LYS A 2 11.98 -36.46 12.04
CA LYS A 2 10.73 -36.93 12.69
C LYS A 2 9.66 -37.12 11.61
N ARG A 3 8.91 -38.21 11.76
CA ARG A 3 7.79 -38.69 10.94
C ARG A 3 6.80 -37.55 10.67
N SER A 4 6.35 -37.40 9.43
CA SER A 4 5.18 -36.59 9.08
C SER A 4 4.02 -36.99 10.00
N ASP A 5 3.39 -36.00 10.61
CA ASP A 5 2.19 -36.15 11.42
C ASP A 5 1.02 -35.70 10.54
N PRO A 6 0.28 -36.63 9.90
CA PRO A 6 -0.76 -36.28 8.95
C PRO A 6 -1.89 -35.45 9.57
N GLU A 7 -2.11 -35.59 10.88
CA GLU A 7 -3.12 -34.81 11.59
C GLU A 7 -2.67 -33.36 11.78
N PHE A 8 -1.39 -33.17 12.13
CA PHE A 8 -0.79 -31.83 12.19
C PHE A 8 -0.78 -31.16 10.80
N GLU A 9 -0.38 -31.88 9.76
CA GLU A 9 -0.39 -31.39 8.37
C GLU A 9 -1.80 -30.99 7.92
N ALA A 10 -2.81 -31.80 8.20
CA ALA A 10 -4.21 -31.48 7.89
C ALA A 10 -4.68 -30.22 8.63
N LYS A 11 -4.35 -30.08 9.92
CA LYS A 11 -4.68 -28.86 10.70
C LYS A 11 -4.01 -27.62 10.10
N CYS A 12 -2.74 -27.71 9.72
CA CYS A 12 -2.04 -26.60 9.06
C CYS A 12 -2.72 -26.20 7.75
N VAL A 13 -3.04 -27.15 6.87
CA VAL A 13 -3.71 -26.88 5.60
C VAL A 13 -5.08 -26.24 5.82
N THR A 14 -5.88 -26.74 6.76
CA THR A 14 -7.18 -26.14 7.10
C THR A 14 -7.02 -24.70 7.58
N GLN A 15 -6.12 -24.43 8.53
CA GLN A 15 -5.92 -23.07 9.05
C GLN A 15 -5.42 -22.10 7.96
N LEU A 16 -4.51 -22.56 7.11
CA LEU A 16 -4.00 -21.76 5.98
C LEU A 16 -5.09 -21.45 4.96
N ASN A 17 -5.96 -22.41 4.64
CA ASN A 17 -7.09 -22.20 3.74
C ASN A 17 -8.15 -21.25 4.34
N SER A 18 -8.42 -21.35 5.65
CA SER A 18 -9.30 -20.43 6.37
C SER A 18 -8.74 -19.00 6.36
N PHE A 19 -7.44 -18.85 6.65
CA PHE A 19 -6.76 -17.56 6.57
C PHE A 19 -6.85 -16.95 5.17
N ARG A 20 -6.56 -17.74 4.13
CA ARG A 20 -6.68 -17.33 2.73
C ARG A 20 -8.09 -16.87 2.39
N THR A 21 -9.11 -17.62 2.80
CA THR A 21 -10.52 -17.26 2.61
C THR A 21 -10.87 -15.93 3.27
N ASN A 22 -10.38 -15.71 4.50
CA ASN A 22 -10.60 -14.45 5.22
C ASN A 22 -9.98 -13.26 4.48
N ILE A 23 -8.75 -13.41 3.97
CA ILE A 23 -8.09 -12.36 3.17
C ILE A 23 -8.88 -12.04 1.91
N LEU A 24 -9.30 -13.05 1.15
CA LEU A 24 -10.08 -12.85 -0.06
C LEU A 24 -11.42 -12.15 0.24
N GLY A 25 -12.05 -12.49 1.37
CA GLY A 25 -13.25 -11.80 1.84
C GLY A 25 -13.01 -10.32 2.18
N GLN A 26 -11.88 -10.00 2.81
CA GLN A 26 -11.50 -8.61 3.11
C GLN A 26 -11.16 -7.84 1.83
N GLN A 27 -10.46 -8.45 0.88
CA GLN A 27 -10.19 -7.85 -0.44
C GLN A 27 -11.47 -7.54 -1.20
N ALA A 28 -12.45 -8.45 -1.16
CA ALA A 28 -13.76 -8.21 -1.76
C ALA A 28 -14.48 -7.02 -1.11
N ALA A 29 -14.40 -6.88 0.22
CA ALA A 29 -14.97 -5.75 0.93
C ALA A 29 -14.29 -4.41 0.58
N LEU A 30 -12.95 -4.38 0.52
CA LEU A 30 -12.18 -3.21 0.06
C LEU A 30 -12.53 -2.86 -1.39
N SER A 31 -12.56 -3.85 -2.27
CA SER A 31 -12.93 -3.66 -3.68
C SER A 31 -14.36 -3.14 -3.82
N ALA A 32 -15.29 -3.54 -2.96
CA ALA A 32 -16.66 -3.03 -2.96
C ALA A 32 -16.72 -1.55 -2.53
N ILE A 33 -15.89 -1.13 -1.58
CA ILE A 33 -15.74 0.29 -1.18
C ILE A 33 -15.15 1.11 -2.33
N GLU A 34 -14.17 0.57 -3.06
CA GLU A 34 -13.58 1.24 -4.22
C GLU A 34 -14.49 1.26 -5.46
N ALA A 35 -15.25 0.18 -5.71
CA ALA A 35 -16.13 0.04 -6.87
C ALA A 35 -17.34 0.98 -6.87
N ASP A 36 -17.75 1.48 -5.70
CA ASP A 36 -18.77 2.54 -5.59
C ASP A 36 -18.33 3.84 -6.31
N LYS A 37 -17.02 3.99 -6.56
CA LYS A 37 -16.46 5.06 -7.38
C LYS A 37 -16.09 4.52 -8.76
N ARG A 38 -16.95 4.75 -9.76
CA ARG A 38 -16.75 4.38 -11.18
C ARG A 38 -15.51 5.04 -11.85
N ARG A 39 -14.28 4.66 -11.50
CA ARG A 39 -13.09 4.93 -12.33
C ARG A 39 -12.06 3.82 -12.18
N PRO A 40 -11.29 3.50 -13.24
CA PRO A 40 -10.21 2.51 -13.21
C PRO A 40 -8.95 2.99 -12.43
N GLY A 41 -9.15 3.66 -11.29
CA GLY A 41 -8.13 4.33 -10.48
C GLY A 41 -7.61 3.54 -9.27
N GLY A 42 -7.97 2.26 -9.13
CA GLY A 42 -7.59 1.35 -8.01
C GLY A 42 -6.10 0.99 -7.93
N LYS A 43 -5.20 1.92 -8.27
CA LYS A 43 -3.74 1.80 -8.17
C LYS A 43 -3.11 3.01 -7.44
N GLY A 44 -3.87 3.64 -6.55
CA GLY A 44 -3.41 4.84 -5.85
C GLY A 44 -3.27 6.06 -6.76
N LEU A 45 -4.14 6.20 -7.77
CA LEU A 45 -4.08 7.36 -8.68
C LEU A 45 -5.36 8.19 -8.63
N GLU A 46 -6.29 7.82 -7.75
CA GLU A 46 -7.50 8.59 -7.55
C GLU A 46 -7.16 9.83 -6.72
N ASN A 47 -7.37 11.01 -7.30
CA ASN A 47 -7.07 12.31 -6.70
C ASN A 47 -5.59 12.69 -6.66
N TYR A 48 -4.69 11.83 -7.13
CA TYR A 48 -3.26 12.12 -7.16
C TYR A 48 -2.90 13.32 -8.05
N ASP A 49 -2.32 14.36 -7.44
CA ASP A 49 -1.73 15.53 -8.09
C ASP A 49 -0.19 15.46 -8.05
N ARG A 50 0.42 15.25 -9.22
CA ARG A 50 1.87 15.20 -9.41
C ARG A 50 2.58 16.54 -9.14
N THR A 51 1.84 17.63 -9.09
CA THR A 51 2.38 18.96 -8.76
C THR A 51 2.34 19.24 -7.26
N ASN A 52 1.67 18.39 -6.49
CA ASN A 52 1.70 18.40 -5.03
C ASN A 52 2.86 17.51 -4.54
N ASP A 53 3.91 18.15 -4.03
CA ASP A 53 5.12 17.47 -3.52
C ASP A 53 4.78 16.48 -2.38
N ILE A 54 3.75 16.77 -1.56
CA ILE A 54 3.35 15.89 -0.45
C ILE A 54 2.66 14.63 -0.97
N GLU A 55 1.72 14.77 -1.91
CA GLU A 55 1.06 13.63 -2.55
C GLU A 55 2.10 12.77 -3.29
N THR A 56 3.06 13.39 -3.97
CA THR A 56 4.17 12.70 -4.66
C THR A 56 5.05 11.91 -3.69
N MET A 57 5.40 12.49 -2.54
CA MET A 57 6.17 11.78 -1.50
C MET A 57 5.39 10.59 -0.91
N ILE A 58 4.08 10.75 -0.67
CA ILE A 58 3.20 9.67 -0.20
C ILE A 58 3.16 8.55 -1.26
N LYS A 59 2.97 8.90 -2.54
CA LYS A 59 3.00 7.98 -3.67
C LYS A 59 4.29 7.16 -3.70
N GLU A 60 5.44 7.82 -3.58
CA GLU A 60 6.75 7.18 -3.61
C GLU A 60 6.96 6.23 -2.42
N THR A 61 6.59 6.67 -1.22
CA THR A 61 6.68 5.85 0.01
C THR A 61 5.81 4.60 -0.08
N VAL A 62 4.58 4.76 -0.57
CA VAL A 62 3.65 3.66 -0.79
C VAL A 62 4.20 2.70 -1.84
N ASN A 63 4.71 3.19 -2.98
CA ASN A 63 5.31 2.35 -4.00
C ASN A 63 6.54 1.58 -3.49
N LEU A 64 7.39 2.21 -2.66
CA LEU A 64 8.53 1.54 -2.04
C LEU A 64 8.08 0.38 -1.15
N THR A 65 6.99 0.57 -0.40
CA THR A 65 6.40 -0.49 0.44
C THR A 65 5.88 -1.64 -0.42
N LYS A 66 5.10 -1.35 -1.48
CA LYS A 66 4.61 -2.35 -2.45
C LYS A 66 5.76 -3.14 -3.08
N ASN A 67 6.83 -2.45 -3.48
CA ASN A 67 8.02 -3.07 -4.05
C ASN A 67 8.73 -3.99 -3.05
N THR A 68 8.81 -3.59 -1.78
CA THR A 68 9.39 -4.41 -0.71
C THR A 68 8.56 -5.68 -0.50
N LEU A 69 7.23 -5.57 -0.44
CA LEU A 69 6.34 -6.73 -0.33
C LEU A 69 6.46 -7.68 -1.54
N SER A 70 6.60 -7.11 -2.75
CA SER A 70 6.87 -7.88 -3.96
C SER A 70 8.20 -8.63 -3.89
N ALA A 71 9.28 -7.97 -3.43
CA ALA A 71 10.58 -8.60 -3.26
C ALA A 71 10.55 -9.75 -2.24
N VAL A 72 9.85 -9.56 -1.12
CA VAL A 72 9.65 -10.62 -0.10
C VAL A 72 8.87 -11.79 -0.69
N SER A 73 7.79 -11.54 -1.44
CA SER A 73 7.03 -12.58 -2.13
C SER A 73 7.89 -13.38 -3.12
N VAL A 74 8.71 -12.70 -3.92
CA VAL A 74 9.64 -13.34 -4.86
C VAL A 74 10.69 -14.18 -4.12
N LEU A 75 11.27 -13.65 -3.04
CA LEU A 75 12.27 -14.37 -2.25
C LEU A 75 11.70 -15.69 -1.70
N VAL A 76 10.53 -15.63 -1.07
CA VAL A 76 9.88 -16.81 -0.48
C VAL A 76 9.48 -17.84 -1.55
N ASN A 77 8.98 -17.38 -2.70
CA ASN A 77 8.64 -18.26 -3.82
C ASN A 77 9.85 -19.05 -4.35
N ASN A 78 11.06 -18.53 -4.19
CA ASN A 78 12.30 -19.19 -4.64
C ASN A 78 12.90 -20.14 -3.58
N VAL A 79 12.34 -20.23 -2.37
CA VAL A 79 12.84 -21.17 -1.35
C VAL A 79 12.35 -22.58 -1.67
N PRO A 80 13.23 -23.58 -1.83
CA PRO A 80 12.83 -24.96 -2.05
C PRO A 80 11.95 -25.48 -0.91
N ILE A 81 10.96 -26.32 -1.23
CA ILE A 81 9.98 -26.91 -0.30
C ILE A 81 8.98 -25.89 0.28
N ILE A 82 9.45 -24.74 0.77
CA ILE A 82 8.60 -23.69 1.38
C ILE A 82 7.84 -22.89 0.34
N GLY A 83 8.47 -22.54 -0.79
CA GLY A 83 7.89 -21.71 -1.85
C GLY A 83 6.56 -22.23 -2.38
N PRO A 84 6.42 -23.52 -2.77
CA PRO A 84 5.14 -24.07 -3.24
C PRO A 84 4.01 -24.04 -2.21
N ILE A 85 4.33 -24.05 -0.91
CA ILE A 85 3.36 -24.13 0.18
C ILE A 85 2.94 -22.73 0.63
N VAL A 86 3.92 -21.88 0.94
CA VAL A 86 3.71 -20.56 1.55
C VAL A 86 3.63 -19.45 0.51
N GLY A 87 4.24 -19.64 -0.65
CA GLY A 87 4.28 -18.67 -1.75
C GLY A 87 2.91 -18.15 -2.18
N PRO A 88 1.94 -19.02 -2.51
CA PRO A 88 0.59 -18.58 -2.89
C PRO A 88 -0.10 -17.75 -1.80
N ILE A 89 0.06 -18.15 -0.53
CA ILE A 89 -0.57 -17.47 0.61
C ILE A 89 0.06 -16.09 0.82
N LEU A 90 1.39 -16.02 0.75
CA LEU A 90 2.12 -14.76 0.87
C LEU A 90 1.83 -13.82 -0.30
N TYR A 91 1.60 -14.35 -1.49
CA TYR A 91 1.15 -13.57 -2.64
C TYR A 91 -0.23 -12.94 -2.38
N ASP A 92 -1.18 -13.71 -1.83
CA ASP A 92 -2.52 -13.19 -1.50
C ASP A 92 -2.44 -12.12 -0.39
N VAL A 93 -1.60 -12.32 0.63
CA VAL A 93 -1.31 -11.30 1.67
C VAL A 93 -0.74 -10.03 1.04
N LYS A 94 0.26 -10.17 0.15
CA LYS A 94 0.85 -9.05 -0.57
C LYS A 94 -0.22 -8.27 -1.34
N CYS A 95 -1.06 -8.96 -2.11
CA CYS A 95 -2.13 -8.32 -2.86
C CYS A 95 -3.11 -7.57 -1.96
N PHE A 96 -3.50 -8.15 -0.83
CA PHE A 96 -4.37 -7.47 0.14
C PHE A 96 -3.73 -6.21 0.73
N LEU A 97 -2.43 -6.26 1.05
CA LEU A 97 -1.69 -5.08 1.52
C LEU A 97 -1.54 -4.03 0.42
N ASP A 98 -1.33 -4.43 -0.84
CA ASP A 98 -1.32 -3.51 -1.98
C ASP A 98 -2.67 -2.78 -2.11
N ASP A 99 -3.79 -3.48 -1.93
CA ASP A 99 -5.15 -2.90 -1.95
C ASP A 99 -5.34 -1.88 -0.81
N ILE A 100 -4.93 -2.23 0.43
CA ILE A 100 -4.99 -1.29 1.57
C ILE A 100 -4.15 -0.03 1.29
N LEU A 101 -2.94 -0.23 0.74
CA LEU A 101 -2.04 0.87 0.42
C LEU A 101 -2.63 1.77 -0.66
N ASN A 102 -3.21 1.20 -1.73
CA ASN A 102 -3.91 1.96 -2.77
C ASN A 102 -5.08 2.77 -2.19
N PHE A 103 -5.90 2.14 -1.34
CA PHE A 103 -7.03 2.81 -0.70
C PHE A 103 -6.57 3.98 0.18
N THR A 104 -5.56 3.74 1.02
CA THR A 104 -5.02 4.75 1.95
C THR A 104 -4.45 5.93 1.20
N GLU A 105 -3.70 5.66 0.13
CA GLU A 105 -3.12 6.66 -0.77
C GLU A 105 -4.21 7.53 -1.41
N ASN A 106 -5.21 6.91 -2.05
CA ASN A 106 -6.35 7.62 -2.64
C ASN A 106 -7.11 8.48 -1.61
N PHE A 107 -7.25 7.98 -0.37
CA PHE A 107 -7.90 8.71 0.72
C PHE A 107 -7.07 9.92 1.18
N LEU A 108 -5.75 9.75 1.32
CA LEU A 108 -4.84 10.82 1.69
C LEU A 108 -4.81 11.90 0.60
N ASP A 109 -4.70 11.53 -0.68
CA ASP A 109 -4.77 12.45 -1.81
C ASP A 109 -6.09 13.24 -1.80
N ALA A 110 -7.23 12.56 -1.62
CA ALA A 110 -8.53 13.22 -1.52
C ALA A 110 -8.61 14.20 -0.34
N THR A 111 -8.00 13.85 0.79
CA THR A 111 -7.96 14.70 1.99
C THR A 111 -7.05 15.90 1.76
N LEU A 112 -5.87 15.70 1.19
CA LEU A 112 -4.90 16.76 0.89
C LEU A 112 -5.48 17.77 -0.09
N ASN A 113 -6.12 17.32 -1.18
CA ASN A 113 -6.81 18.18 -2.12
C ASN A 113 -7.92 19.03 -1.47
N LYS A 114 -8.65 18.49 -0.48
CA LYS A 114 -9.65 19.26 0.29
C LYS A 114 -9.04 20.24 1.26
N LEU A 115 -7.87 19.93 1.81
CA LEU A 115 -7.15 20.78 2.75
C LEU A 115 -6.26 21.81 2.06
N GLN A 116 -5.91 21.64 0.79
CA GLN A 116 -5.07 22.57 0.01
C GLN A 116 -5.49 24.04 0.17
N PRO A 117 -6.78 24.43 0.10
CA PRO A 117 -7.19 25.83 0.31
C PRO A 117 -6.87 26.37 1.71
N LEU A 118 -6.94 25.50 2.74
CA LEU A 118 -6.61 25.85 4.12
C LEU A 118 -5.09 25.86 4.34
N LEU A 119 -4.37 24.95 3.68
CA LEU A 119 -2.92 24.91 3.65
C LEU A 119 -2.34 26.11 2.90
N GLY A 120 -3.00 26.63 1.86
CA GLY A 120 -2.56 27.85 1.18
C GLY A 120 -2.44 29.07 2.09
N GLY A 121 -3.26 29.15 3.14
CA GLY A 121 -3.16 30.18 4.18
C GLY A 121 -2.03 29.95 5.20
N LEU A 122 -1.59 28.70 5.40
CA LEU A 122 -0.52 28.32 6.32
C LEU A 122 0.86 28.25 5.63
N LEU A 123 0.87 27.81 4.37
CA LEU A 123 2.03 27.72 3.48
C LEU A 123 2.40 29.08 2.88
N GLY A 124 1.49 30.05 2.95
CA GLY A 124 1.72 31.45 2.62
C GLY A 124 2.06 31.66 1.15
N SER A 125 1.34 32.57 0.50
CA SER A 125 1.94 33.31 -0.60
C SER A 125 3.19 34.02 -0.06
N SER A 126 4.40 33.50 -0.32
CA SER A 126 5.62 34.28 -0.13
C SER A 126 6.61 34.08 -1.28
N PRO A 127 7.12 35.18 -1.86
CA PRO A 127 7.78 35.20 -3.16
C PRO A 127 9.25 34.77 -3.07
N SER A 128 9.64 33.81 -3.89
CA SER A 128 10.88 33.75 -4.69
C SER A 128 12.25 34.20 -4.14
N ARG A 129 12.51 34.36 -2.83
CA ARG A 129 13.87 34.57 -2.30
C ARG A 129 14.06 33.93 -0.92
N GLU A 130 15.11 33.09 -0.82
CA GLU A 130 15.80 32.70 0.42
C GLU A 130 15.08 31.75 1.39
N CYS A 131 15.37 30.45 1.30
CA CYS A 131 15.57 29.70 2.55
C CYS A 131 16.96 30.10 3.06
N LEU A 132 17.04 31.03 4.02
CA LEU A 132 18.29 31.51 4.64
C LEU A 132 19.15 30.37 5.24
N SER A 133 18.53 29.23 5.54
CA SER A 133 19.12 27.99 6.08
C SER A 133 19.40 26.90 5.03
N GLY A 134 19.00 27.11 3.77
CA GLY A 134 19.31 26.22 2.64
C GLY A 134 18.52 24.91 2.54
N VAL A 135 17.63 24.58 3.47
CA VAL A 135 16.82 23.35 3.39
C VAL A 135 15.38 23.68 3.01
N LYS A 136 15.04 23.32 1.77
CA LYS A 136 13.66 23.31 1.28
C LYS A 136 13.14 21.88 1.38
N LEU A 137 12.18 21.65 2.27
CA LEU A 137 11.44 20.39 2.36
C LEU A 137 9.98 20.71 2.03
N LEU A 138 9.37 20.04 1.05
CA LEU A 138 7.93 20.17 0.76
C LEU A 138 7.46 21.59 0.41
N GLY A 139 8.28 22.40 -0.29
CA GLY A 139 7.95 23.80 -0.54
C GLY A 139 8.02 24.70 0.70
N LEU A 140 8.30 24.12 1.87
CA LEU A 140 8.51 24.79 3.14
C LEU A 140 10.01 25.05 3.32
N CYS A 141 10.35 26.25 3.79
CA CYS A 141 11.67 26.48 4.37
C CYS A 141 11.63 25.99 5.82
N ILE A 142 12.62 25.18 6.21
CA ILE A 142 12.83 24.68 7.58
C ILE A 142 14.16 25.21 8.13
#